data_AF-A0A920DTI5-F1
#
_entry.id   AF-A0A920DTI5-F1
#
_cell.length_a   1.000
_cell.length_b   1.000
_cell.length_c   1.000
_cell.angle_alpha   90.00
_cell.angle_beta   90.00
_cell.angle_gamma   90.00
#
_symmetry.space_group_name_H-M   'P 1'
#
loop_
_entity.id
_entity.type
_entity.pdbx_description
1 polymer ?
#
loop_
_entity_poly.entity_id
_entity_poly.type
_entity_poly.pdbx_seq_one_letter_code
_entity_poly.pdbx_strand_id
1 'polypeptide(L)'
;MTGANADYRVPVKASESGVILLNLYNLIAVKSGKSIVDVSKYENSLLQKAANDLINAKGKSLVVAGGNDKNIHLIVNAINDLLGNFGSTIDFTKKSYLKQGNDVDVATLLNDMNAGKVGALIAYNTNPVYNLADGSAFAEALSNVDMSVSFQTEMTKQHL
;
A
#
# COMPACT_ATOMS: atom_id res chain seq x y z
N MET A 1 -12.07 1.03 12.83
CA MET A 1 -12.35 -0.34 13.34
C MET A 1 -11.12 -1.00 13.94
N THR A 2 -10.00 -1.14 13.22
CA THR A 2 -8.79 -1.83 13.72
C THR A 2 -8.25 -1.26 15.04
N GLY A 3 -8.28 0.06 15.22
CA GLY A 3 -7.83 0.68 16.47
C GLY A 3 -8.75 0.48 17.69
N ALA A 4 -10.03 0.14 17.50
CA ALA A 4 -10.98 -0.07 18.60
C ALA A 4 -10.86 -1.48 19.19
N ASN A 5 -10.42 -2.44 18.38
CA ASN A 5 -10.19 -3.82 18.79
C ASN A 5 -8.73 -4.07 19.21
N ALA A 6 -7.90 -3.03 19.30
CA ALA A 6 -6.50 -3.16 19.68
C ALA A 6 -6.33 -3.03 21.19
N ASP A 7 -5.59 -3.95 21.80
CA ASP A 7 -5.23 -3.85 23.23
C ASP A 7 -4.34 -2.62 23.48
N TYR A 8 -3.47 -2.28 22.51
CA TYR A 8 -2.60 -1.13 22.56
C TYR A 8 -2.72 -0.30 21.28
N ARG A 9 -2.85 1.02 21.43
CA ARG A 9 -2.88 1.97 20.32
C ARG A 9 -1.95 3.15 20.61
N VAL A 10 -1.01 3.39 19.71
CA VAL A 10 -0.10 4.54 19.78
C VAL A 10 -0.43 5.50 18.63
N PRO A 11 -0.79 6.76 18.90
CA PRO A 11 -0.92 7.77 17.85
C PRO A 11 0.47 8.12 17.32
N VAL A 12 0.63 8.03 16.00
CA VAL A 12 1.90 8.30 15.31
C VAL A 12 1.64 9.20 14.12
N LYS A 13 2.59 10.08 13.79
CA LYS A 13 2.51 10.85 12.55
C LYS A 13 2.87 9.95 11.37
N ALA A 14 2.20 10.14 10.23
CA ALA A 14 2.50 9.37 9.03
C ALA A 14 3.98 9.49 8.61
N SER A 15 4.56 10.69 8.73
CA SER A 15 5.97 10.97 8.45
C SER A 15 6.96 10.23 9.36
N GLU A 16 6.53 9.79 10.54
CA GLU A 16 7.38 9.09 11.51
C GLU A 16 7.30 7.56 11.35
N SER A 17 6.34 7.06 10.56
CA SER A 17 6.05 5.62 10.48
C SER A 17 7.25 4.80 9.98
N GLY A 18 8.01 5.32 9.00
CA GLY A 18 9.23 4.68 8.51
C GLY A 18 10.31 4.56 9.59
N VAL A 19 10.55 5.64 10.34
CA VAL A 19 11.52 5.65 11.44
C VAL A 19 11.12 4.67 12.54
N ILE A 20 9.85 4.63 12.92
CA ILE A 20 9.33 3.72 13.95
C ILE A 20 9.48 2.26 13.51
N LEU A 21 9.16 1.94 12.26
CA LEU A 21 9.32 0.59 11.71
C LEU A 21 10.78 0.15 11.66
N LEU A 22 11.71 1.04 11.30
CA LEU A 22 13.15 0.73 11.34
C LEU A 22 13.66 0.51 12.77
N ASN A 23 13.17 1.28 13.75
CA ASN A 23 13.47 1.03 15.16
C ASN A 23 12.92 -0.34 15.62
N LEU A 24 11.70 -0.71 15.20
CA LEU A 24 11.15 -2.05 15.46
C LEU A 24 12.01 -3.15 14.83
N TYR A 25 12.40 -2.97 13.57
CA TYR A 25 13.31 -3.88 12.87
C TYR A 25 14.62 -4.06 13.66
N ASN A 26 15.26 -2.96 14.07
CA ASN A 26 16.52 -3.01 14.82
C ASN A 26 16.37 -3.77 16.14
N LEU A 27 15.29 -3.53 16.90
CA LEU A 27 15.02 -4.26 18.14
C LEU A 27 14.91 -5.77 17.90
N ILE A 28 14.30 -6.18 16.79
CA ILE A 28 14.15 -7.58 16.41
C ILE A 28 15.46 -8.19 15.88
N ALA A 29 16.19 -7.42 15.08
CA ALA A 29 17.45 -7.80 14.46
C ALA A 29 18.53 -8.06 15.52
N VAL A 30 18.68 -7.18 16.52
CA VAL A 30 19.63 -7.36 17.64
C VAL A 30 19.39 -8.68 18.35
N LYS A 31 18.14 -8.99 18.69
CA LYS A 31 17.77 -10.24 19.38
C LYS A 31 17.90 -11.49 18.50
N SER A 32 17.97 -11.31 17.18
CA SER A 32 18.14 -12.39 16.22
C SER A 32 19.56 -12.48 15.66
N GLY A 33 20.51 -11.69 16.19
CA GLY A 33 21.91 -11.67 15.75
C GLY A 33 22.11 -11.15 14.32
N LYS A 34 21.23 -10.25 13.85
CA LYS A 34 21.26 -9.66 12.51
C LYS A 34 21.72 -8.20 12.56
N SER A 35 22.20 -7.71 11.42
CA SER A 35 22.64 -6.31 11.28
C SER A 35 21.47 -5.34 11.48
N ILE A 36 21.80 -4.19 12.09
CA ILE A 36 20.89 -3.07 12.28
C ILE A 36 21.10 -2.01 11.22
N VAL A 37 20.13 -1.12 11.07
CA VAL A 37 20.19 0.05 10.20
C VAL A 37 20.36 1.30 11.06
N ASP A 38 21.22 2.23 10.66
CA ASP A 38 21.35 3.51 11.33
C ASP A 38 20.12 4.39 11.05
N VAL A 39 19.46 4.83 12.12
CA VAL A 39 18.21 5.59 12.06
C VAL A 39 18.03 6.39 13.35
N SER A 40 17.38 7.54 13.25
CA SER A 40 16.96 8.32 14.42
C SER A 40 16.23 7.43 15.43
N LYS A 41 16.64 7.51 16.69
CA LYS A 41 16.03 6.72 17.75
C LYS A 41 14.59 7.15 17.99
N TYR A 42 13.72 6.17 18.13
CA TYR A 42 12.35 6.37 18.59
C TYR A 42 12.15 5.55 19.87
N GLU A 43 12.18 6.24 21.01
CA GLU A 43 12.05 5.60 22.31
C GLU A 43 10.57 5.52 22.71
N ASN A 44 10.05 4.31 22.76
CA ASN A 44 8.69 4.03 23.22
C ASN A 44 8.64 2.65 23.89
N SER A 45 8.16 2.59 25.12
CA SER A 45 8.08 1.34 25.90
C SER A 45 7.18 0.30 25.24
N LEU A 46 6.10 0.73 24.56
CA LEU A 46 5.22 -0.15 23.81
C LEU A 46 5.89 -0.72 22.56
N LEU A 47 6.82 0.02 21.94
CA LEU A 47 7.60 -0.49 20.81
C LEU A 47 8.55 -1.62 21.26
N GLN A 48 9.22 -1.44 22.40
CA GLN A 48 10.06 -2.48 23.00
C GLN A 48 9.24 -3.71 23.40
N LYS A 49 8.06 -3.49 24.01
CA LYS A 49 7.12 -4.57 24.33
C LYS A 49 6.67 -5.32 23.06
N ALA A 50 6.27 -4.60 22.02
CA ALA A 50 5.87 -5.19 20.75
C ALA A 50 6.98 -6.04 20.14
N ALA A 51 8.22 -5.55 20.13
CA ALA A 51 9.37 -6.33 19.65
C ALA A 51 9.57 -7.65 20.42
N ASN A 52 9.44 -7.61 21.74
CA ASN A 52 9.54 -8.81 22.57
C ASN A 52 8.40 -9.79 22.32
N ASP A 53 7.15 -9.30 22.27
CA ASP A 53 5.97 -10.12 22.03
C ASP A 53 6.05 -10.80 20.64
N LEU A 54 6.49 -10.07 19.61
CA LEU A 54 6.71 -10.61 18.26
C LEU A 54 7.76 -11.71 18.23
N ILE A 55 8.88 -11.54 18.94
CA ILE A 55 9.93 -12.56 19.02
C ILE A 55 9.47 -13.81 19.76
N ASN A 56 8.74 -13.64 20.86
CA ASN A 56 8.19 -14.77 21.62
C ASN A 56 7.15 -15.55 20.80
N ALA A 57 6.50 -14.89 19.83
CA ALA A 57 5.54 -15.47 18.91
C ALA A 57 6.11 -15.68 17.49
N LYS A 58 7.42 -15.97 17.35
CA LYS A 58 8.04 -16.28 16.04
C LYS A 58 7.25 -17.35 15.28
N GLY A 59 7.04 -17.10 13.99
CA GLY A 59 6.25 -17.94 13.09
C GLY A 59 4.74 -17.95 13.35
N LYS A 60 4.25 -17.23 14.37
CA LYS A 60 2.82 -17.12 14.75
C LYS A 60 2.38 -15.66 14.92
N SER A 61 3.25 -14.72 14.58
CA SER A 61 2.99 -13.29 14.63
C SER A 61 2.86 -12.72 13.23
N LEU A 62 2.42 -11.47 13.13
CA LEU A 62 2.30 -10.76 11.87
C LEU A 62 2.50 -9.26 12.08
N VAL A 63 3.35 -8.66 11.26
CA VAL A 63 3.45 -7.21 11.12
C VAL A 63 2.82 -6.80 9.79
N VAL A 64 1.96 -5.79 9.80
CA VAL A 64 1.31 -5.23 8.61
C VAL A 64 1.44 -3.72 8.60
N ALA A 65 1.54 -3.14 7.40
CA ALA A 65 1.43 -1.70 7.19
C ALA A 65 0.28 -1.40 6.23
N GLY A 66 -0.32 -0.22 6.40
CA GLY A 66 -1.25 0.36 5.44
C GLY A 66 -0.57 1.40 4.55
N GLY A 67 -1.27 1.84 3.51
CA GLY A 67 -0.79 2.87 2.58
C GLY A 67 -0.04 2.31 1.37
N ASN A 68 0.44 3.21 0.50
CA ASN A 68 1.03 2.89 -0.80
C ASN A 68 2.54 3.24 -0.87
N ASP A 69 3.27 3.17 0.25
CA ASP A 69 4.71 3.40 0.26
C ASP A 69 5.47 2.06 0.17
N LYS A 70 6.15 1.86 -0.96
CA LYS A 70 6.96 0.65 -1.21
C LYS A 70 8.04 0.43 -0.14
N ASN A 71 8.68 1.49 0.35
CA ASN A 71 9.76 1.38 1.33
C ASN A 71 9.24 0.87 2.67
N ILE A 72 8.07 1.34 3.10
CA ILE A 72 7.40 0.85 4.31
C ILE A 72 7.11 -0.66 4.19
N HIS A 73 6.56 -1.10 3.06
CA HIS A 73 6.25 -2.51 2.84
C HIS A 73 7.50 -3.39 2.76
N LEU A 74 8.61 -2.89 2.23
CA LEU A 74 9.90 -3.60 2.26
C LEU A 74 10.40 -3.84 3.69
N ILE A 75 10.29 -2.83 4.56
CA ILE A 75 10.69 -2.97 5.97
C ILE A 75 9.79 -3.97 6.69
N VAL A 76 8.48 -3.91 6.49
CA VAL A 76 7.52 -4.87 7.07
C VAL A 76 7.82 -6.30 6.61
N ASN A 77 8.11 -6.50 5.33
CA ASN A 77 8.50 -7.81 4.81
C ASN A 77 9.79 -8.30 5.44
N ALA A 78 10.79 -7.44 5.61
CA ALA A 78 12.04 -7.79 6.29
C ALA A 78 11.81 -8.16 7.77
N ILE A 79 10.91 -7.47 8.48
CA ILE A 79 10.54 -7.83 9.85
C ILE A 79 9.86 -9.21 9.89
N ASN A 80 8.89 -9.46 9.01
CA ASN A 80 8.21 -10.75 8.95
C ASN A 80 9.16 -11.89 8.57
N ASP A 81 10.17 -11.63 7.73
CA ASP A 81 11.25 -12.57 7.42
C ASP A 81 12.08 -12.90 8.67
N LEU A 82 12.52 -11.88 9.42
CA LEU A 82 13.27 -12.07 10.68
C LEU A 82 12.49 -12.87 11.74
N LEU A 83 11.16 -12.76 11.71
CA LEU A 83 10.26 -13.48 12.60
C LEU A 83 9.92 -14.89 12.10
N GLY A 84 10.37 -15.27 10.90
CA GLY A 84 10.10 -16.57 10.29
C GLY A 84 8.63 -16.74 9.93
N ASN A 85 7.93 -15.66 9.56
CA ASN A 85 6.48 -15.69 9.30
C ASN A 85 6.14 -16.18 7.88
N PHE A 86 7.10 -16.18 6.94
CA PHE A 86 6.89 -16.70 5.60
C PHE A 86 6.79 -18.23 5.60
N GLY A 87 5.73 -18.76 4.99
CA GLY A 87 5.43 -20.19 4.98
C GLY A 87 4.72 -20.69 6.24
N SER A 88 4.57 -19.86 7.28
CA SER A 88 3.78 -20.17 8.47
C SER A 88 2.53 -19.29 8.58
N THR A 89 2.69 -18.01 8.89
CA THR A 89 1.60 -17.04 9.01
C THR A 89 1.28 -16.39 7.66
N ILE A 90 2.29 -16.22 6.80
CA ILE A 90 2.19 -15.57 5.49
C ILE A 90 2.37 -16.63 4.40
N ASP A 91 1.36 -16.77 3.54
CA ASP A 91 1.34 -17.70 2.42
C ASP A 91 1.27 -16.93 1.09
N PHE A 92 2.23 -17.20 0.20
CA PHE A 92 2.30 -16.63 -1.14
C PHE A 92 1.82 -17.59 -2.25
N THR A 93 1.44 -18.83 -1.90
CA THR A 93 0.99 -19.82 -2.88
C THR A 93 -0.38 -19.48 -3.46
N LYS A 94 -1.22 -18.76 -2.70
CA LYS A 94 -2.55 -18.30 -3.12
C LYS A 94 -2.54 -16.79 -3.38
N LYS A 95 -2.39 -16.41 -4.64
CA LYS A 95 -2.43 -14.99 -5.04
C LYS A 95 -3.86 -14.46 -5.02
N SER A 96 -4.04 -13.27 -4.45
CA SER A 96 -5.27 -12.49 -4.60
C SER A 96 -5.12 -11.55 -5.80
N TYR A 97 -6.08 -11.61 -6.73
CA TYR A 97 -6.14 -10.73 -7.89
C TYR A 97 -7.17 -9.61 -7.73
N LEU A 98 -7.65 -9.38 -6.50
CA LEU A 98 -8.67 -8.36 -6.23
C LEU A 98 -8.14 -6.92 -6.37
N LYS A 99 -6.82 -6.73 -6.33
CA LYS A 99 -6.16 -5.42 -6.39
C LYS A 99 -4.98 -5.49 -7.35
N GLN A 100 -5.21 -5.02 -8.57
CA GLN A 100 -4.24 -5.00 -9.67
C GLN A 100 -4.12 -3.61 -10.31
N GLY A 101 -4.54 -2.56 -9.59
CA GLY A 101 -4.39 -1.18 -10.07
C GLY A 101 -2.92 -0.80 -10.22
N ASN A 102 -2.62 0.00 -11.24
CA ASN A 102 -1.27 0.46 -11.54
C ASN A 102 -1.30 1.94 -11.96
N ASP A 103 -0.77 2.81 -11.11
CA ASP A 103 -0.75 4.25 -11.35
C ASP A 103 0.11 4.63 -12.59
N VAL A 104 1.12 3.82 -12.92
CA VAL A 104 1.97 4.03 -14.10
C VAL A 104 1.19 3.77 -15.39
N ASP A 105 0.37 2.71 -15.40
CA ASP A 105 -0.44 2.36 -16.58
C ASP A 105 -1.52 3.42 -16.81
N VAL A 106 -2.12 3.95 -15.73
CA VAL A 106 -3.08 5.06 -15.81
C VAL A 106 -2.42 6.34 -16.33
N ALA A 107 -1.22 6.69 -15.84
CA ALA A 107 -0.48 7.85 -16.34
C ALA A 107 -0.09 7.69 -17.82
N THR A 108 0.28 6.48 -18.23
CA THR A 108 0.58 6.15 -19.63
C THR A 108 -0.65 6.31 -20.51
N LEU A 109 -1.80 5.77 -20.08
CA LEU A 109 -3.08 5.94 -20.75
C LEU A 109 -3.42 7.42 -20.95
N LEU A 110 -3.26 8.24 -19.91
CA LEU A 110 -3.53 9.68 -19.99
C LEU A 110 -2.63 10.38 -21.03
N ASN A 111 -1.34 10.05 -21.06
CA ASN A 111 -0.40 10.58 -22.05
C ASN A 111 -0.77 10.16 -23.47
N ASP A 112 -1.17 8.91 -23.66
CA ASP A 112 -1.54 8.39 -24.99
C ASP A 112 -2.87 8.96 -25.48
N MET A 113 -3.84 9.21 -24.60
CA MET A 113 -5.08 9.93 -24.92
C MET A 113 -4.78 11.38 -25.33
N ASN A 114 -3.93 12.09 -24.58
CA ASN A 114 -3.51 13.45 -24.93
C ASN A 114 -2.71 13.52 -26.24
N ALA A 115 -1.97 12.46 -26.58
CA ALA A 115 -1.22 12.36 -27.83
C ALA A 115 -2.09 11.90 -29.03
N GLY A 116 -3.39 11.68 -28.84
CA GLY A 116 -4.30 11.19 -29.89
C GLY A 116 -4.03 9.76 -30.34
N LYS A 117 -3.34 8.95 -29.52
CA LYS A 117 -3.02 7.55 -29.85
C LYS A 117 -4.13 6.57 -29.48
N VAL A 118 -5.13 7.04 -28.73
CA VAL A 118 -6.26 6.22 -28.27
C VAL A 118 -7.49 6.56 -29.12
N GLY A 119 -7.87 5.64 -30.01
CA GLY A 119 -9.07 5.81 -30.84
C GLY A 119 -10.38 5.40 -30.14
N ALA A 120 -10.30 4.53 -29.13
CA ALA A 120 -11.47 4.15 -28.33
C ALA A 120 -11.12 3.89 -26.86
N LEU A 121 -11.98 4.32 -25.95
CA LEU A 121 -11.89 4.03 -24.52
C LEU A 121 -13.16 3.31 -24.04
N ILE A 122 -12.99 2.18 -23.37
CA ILE A 122 -14.09 1.43 -22.74
C ILE A 122 -13.88 1.43 -21.23
N ALA A 123 -14.81 2.05 -20.49
CA ALA A 123 -14.84 2.05 -19.03
C ALA A 123 -15.89 1.04 -18.54
N TYR A 124 -15.46 0.05 -17.75
CA TYR A 124 -16.35 -0.95 -17.17
C TYR A 124 -16.43 -0.81 -15.66
N ASN A 125 -17.63 -0.49 -15.14
CA ASN A 125 -17.91 -0.33 -13.72
C ASN A 125 -16.91 0.56 -12.96
N THR A 126 -16.42 1.62 -13.62
CA THR A 126 -15.43 2.55 -13.08
C THR A 126 -15.66 3.95 -13.62
N ASN A 127 -15.42 4.97 -12.80
CA ASN A 127 -15.54 6.37 -13.19
C ASN A 127 -14.19 7.12 -13.02
N PRO A 128 -13.23 6.95 -13.94
CA PRO A 128 -11.95 7.66 -13.90
C PRO A 128 -12.00 9.17 -13.64
N VAL A 129 -12.99 9.89 -14.16
CA VAL A 129 -13.14 11.35 -13.94
C VAL A 129 -13.42 11.67 -12.47
N TYR A 130 -14.08 10.77 -11.75
CA TYR A 130 -14.35 10.93 -10.32
C TYR A 130 -13.32 10.21 -9.42
N ASN A 131 -12.84 9.04 -9.86
CA ASN A 131 -12.01 8.14 -9.06
C ASN A 131 -10.54 8.55 -9.04
N LEU A 132 -10.04 9.21 -10.09
CA LEU A 132 -8.65 9.63 -10.18
C LEU A 132 -8.42 10.92 -9.40
N ALA A 133 -7.22 11.05 -8.84
CA ALA A 133 -6.80 12.25 -8.11
C ALA A 133 -6.85 13.50 -9.00
N ASP A 134 -6.51 13.35 -10.28
CA ASP A 134 -6.64 14.39 -11.31
C ASP A 134 -7.70 14.01 -12.35
N GLY A 135 -8.94 13.93 -11.89
CA GLY A 135 -10.08 13.65 -12.75
C GLY A 135 -10.31 14.70 -13.85
N SER A 136 -9.92 15.95 -13.61
CA SER A 136 -9.94 17.05 -14.58
C SER A 136 -9.06 16.75 -15.79
N ALA A 137 -7.79 16.39 -15.55
CA ALA A 137 -6.87 16.04 -16.64
C ALA A 137 -7.39 14.82 -17.43
N PHE A 138 -8.03 13.86 -16.75
CA PHE A 138 -8.65 12.74 -17.44
C PHE A 138 -9.82 13.17 -18.34
N ALA A 139 -10.68 14.08 -17.87
CA ALA A 139 -11.78 14.61 -18.67
C ALA A 139 -11.29 15.39 -19.89
N GLU A 140 -10.22 16.17 -19.75
CA GLU A 140 -9.58 16.87 -20.86
C GLU A 140 -9.00 15.88 -21.88
N ALA A 141 -8.26 14.87 -21.42
CA ALA A 141 -7.69 13.86 -22.29
C ALA A 141 -8.77 13.04 -23.01
N LEU A 142 -9.89 12.79 -22.36
CA LEU A 142 -11.04 12.06 -22.92
C LEU A 142 -11.66 12.79 -24.11
N SER A 143 -11.62 14.12 -24.14
CA SER A 143 -12.11 14.92 -25.27
C SER A 143 -11.30 14.72 -26.56
N ASN A 144 -10.09 14.15 -26.45
CA ASN A 144 -9.23 13.79 -27.59
C ASN A 144 -9.47 12.35 -28.08
N VAL A 145 -10.37 11.58 -27.46
CA VAL A 145 -10.67 10.20 -27.83
C VAL A 145 -11.95 10.14 -28.65
N ASP A 146 -11.87 9.63 -29.89
CA ASP A 146 -12.98 9.64 -30.84
C ASP A 146 -14.21 8.85 -30.35
N MET A 147 -13.98 7.70 -29.70
CA MET A 147 -15.05 6.84 -29.21
C MET A 147 -14.87 6.51 -27.74
N SER A 148 -15.90 6.72 -26.95
CA SER A 148 -15.85 6.43 -25.53
C SER A 148 -17.14 5.75 -25.06
N VAL A 149 -17.02 4.67 -24.27
CA VAL A 149 -18.15 3.82 -23.86
C VAL A 149 -18.04 3.51 -22.38
N SER A 150 -19.12 3.73 -21.61
CA SER A 150 -19.22 3.35 -20.20
C SER A 150 -20.28 2.30 -19.97
N PHE A 151 -19.91 1.28 -19.20
CA PHE A 151 -20.79 0.26 -18.66
C PHE A 151 -20.94 0.49 -17.15
N GLN A 152 -21.82 1.42 -16.78
CA GLN A 152 -22.17 1.72 -15.38
C GLN A 152 -23.68 1.54 -15.18
N THR A 153 -24.08 1.23 -13.94
CA THR A 153 -25.49 1.07 -13.57
C THR A 153 -26.18 2.41 -13.31
N GLU A 154 -25.42 3.49 -13.13
CA GLU A 154 -25.93 4.84 -12.88
C GLU A 154 -25.26 5.86 -13.82
N MET A 155 -26.01 6.90 -14.21
CA MET A 155 -25.43 8.04 -14.94
C MET A 155 -24.59 8.89 -13.98
N THR A 156 -23.33 9.12 -14.35
CA THR A 156 -22.40 9.94 -13.58
C THR A 156 -21.80 11.06 -14.45
N LYS A 157 -21.07 12.01 -13.85
CA LYS A 157 -20.44 13.16 -14.55
C LYS A 157 -19.38 12.80 -15.61
N GLN A 158 -19.13 11.52 -15.86
CA GLN A 158 -18.55 11.08 -17.12
C GLN A 158 -19.57 11.28 -18.22
N HIS A 159 -19.69 12.51 -18.72
CA HIS A 159 -20.31 12.70 -20.01
C HIS A 159 -19.30 12.19 -21.06
N LEU A 160 -19.48 10.93 -21.41
CA LEU A 160 -18.98 10.28 -22.61
C LEU A 160 -19.92 10.62 -23.77
#